data_AF-A0AAT9HGC1-F1
#
_entry.id   AF-A0AAT9HGC1-F1
#
_cell.length_a   1.000
_cell.length_b   1.000
_cell.length_c   1.000
_cell.angle_alpha   90.00
_cell.angle_beta   90.00
_cell.angle_gamma   90.00
#
_symmetry.space_group_name_H-M   'P 1'
#
loop_
_entity.id
_entity.type
_entity.pdbx_description
1 polymer ?
#
loop_
_entity_poly.entity_id
_entity_poly.type
_entity_poly.pdbx_seq_one_letter_code
_entity_poly.pdbx_strand_id
1 'polypeptide(L)'
;MLHHQKADDGNGKLERGLARHFTVPDGDFGRWHYLTQLNQARAVATGIEHWRSHWPVCAGTVVWQLNDCWPVTSWAAIDGDGREKPLYHELRRLYADRLLTVRAEGDGLAVAAVNQSAGEWRGTLRLRRMSVDGTVIGEAGAVLDASGRTVGVVGVPAELVPAGPGEFLVADADGGVRALHFPAPDREIPYPRPEFEVALVPEGSR
;
A
#
# COMPACT_ATOMS: atom_id res chain seq x y z
N MET A 1 23.51 -15.64 -5.47
CA MET A 1 22.63 -14.96 -4.50
C MET A 1 23.42 -14.51 -3.26
N LEU A 2 23.95 -15.42 -2.43
CA LEU A 2 24.60 -15.08 -1.13
C LEU A 2 25.75 -14.05 -1.22
N HIS A 3 26.63 -14.13 -2.24
CA HIS A 3 27.74 -13.18 -2.38
C HIS A 3 27.30 -11.73 -2.66
N HIS A 4 26.09 -11.54 -3.18
CA HIS A 4 25.48 -10.23 -3.48
C HIS A 4 24.48 -9.81 -2.38
N GLN A 5 24.51 -10.45 -1.21
CA GLN A 5 23.82 -10.04 0.00
C GLN A 5 24.86 -9.59 1.01
N LYS A 6 24.82 -8.32 1.42
CA LYS A 6 25.79 -7.74 2.37
C LYS A 6 25.19 -7.41 3.72
N ALA A 7 23.86 -7.45 3.84
CA ALA A 7 23.21 -7.33 5.12
C ALA A 7 23.47 -8.59 5.95
N ASP A 8 23.80 -8.38 7.22
CA ASP A 8 23.88 -9.47 8.19
C ASP A 8 22.53 -10.21 8.27
N ASP A 9 22.58 -11.53 8.14
CA ASP A 9 21.41 -12.41 8.00
C ASP A 9 20.36 -11.90 6.98
N GLY A 10 20.82 -11.31 5.87
CA GLY A 10 19.91 -10.64 4.92
C GLY A 10 18.88 -11.57 4.30
N ASN A 11 19.27 -12.80 3.95
CA ASN A 11 18.33 -13.77 3.36
C ASN A 11 17.37 -14.36 4.40
N GLY A 12 17.83 -14.63 5.62
CA GLY A 12 16.93 -15.04 6.70
C GLY A 12 15.90 -13.94 7.02
N LYS A 13 16.28 -12.66 6.95
CA LYS A 13 15.34 -11.54 7.07
C LYS A 13 14.30 -11.52 5.97
N LEU A 14 14.70 -11.76 4.71
CA LEU A 14 13.77 -11.86 3.58
C LEU A 14 12.78 -13.01 3.77
N GLU A 15 13.25 -14.20 4.15
CA GLU A 15 12.41 -15.38 4.37
C GLU A 15 11.41 -15.16 5.51
N ARG A 16 11.88 -14.67 6.67
CA ARG A 16 11.00 -14.38 7.82
C ARG A 16 10.01 -13.27 7.52
N GLY A 17 10.41 -12.25 6.78
CA GLY A 17 9.52 -11.18 6.34
C GLY A 17 8.44 -11.70 5.40
N LEU A 18 8.85 -12.48 4.40
CA LEU A 18 7.94 -13.06 3.42
C LEU A 18 6.92 -14.01 4.06
N ALA A 19 7.38 -14.95 4.91
CA ALA A 19 6.53 -15.98 5.52
C ALA A 19 5.42 -15.43 6.44
N ARG A 20 5.58 -14.20 6.94
CA ARG A 20 4.54 -13.51 7.74
C ARG A 20 3.34 -13.07 6.90
N HIS A 21 3.56 -12.76 5.62
CA HIS A 21 2.54 -12.16 4.77
C HIS A 21 2.09 -13.08 3.64
N PHE A 22 2.99 -13.89 3.08
CA PHE A 22 2.75 -14.71 1.91
C PHE A 22 3.10 -16.17 2.15
N THR A 23 2.46 -17.06 1.39
CA THR A 23 2.92 -18.44 1.23
C THR A 23 4.25 -18.42 0.50
N VAL A 24 5.30 -18.95 1.14
CA VAL A 24 6.63 -19.04 0.53
C VAL A 24 6.56 -20.03 -0.63
N PRO A 25 6.90 -19.60 -1.86
CA PRO A 25 6.84 -20.48 -3.02
C PRO A 25 7.97 -21.50 -2.97
N ASP A 26 7.64 -22.78 -3.15
CA ASP A 26 8.60 -23.87 -3.21
C ASP A 26 9.08 -24.08 -4.66
N GLY A 27 10.38 -24.14 -4.87
CA GLY A 27 11.01 -24.35 -6.19
C GLY A 27 10.83 -23.22 -7.23
N ASP A 28 10.08 -22.15 -6.93
CA ASP A 28 9.82 -21.04 -7.86
C ASP A 28 10.52 -19.75 -7.43
N PHE A 29 11.76 -19.58 -7.90
CA PHE A 29 12.56 -18.40 -7.64
C PHE A 29 11.94 -17.11 -8.22
N GLY A 30 11.27 -17.18 -9.38
CA GLY A 30 10.67 -16.01 -10.01
C GLY A 30 9.54 -15.44 -9.15
N ARG A 31 8.68 -16.32 -8.64
CA ARG A 31 7.63 -15.93 -7.68
C ARG A 31 8.21 -15.48 -6.34
N TRP A 32 9.24 -16.14 -5.83
CA TRP A 32 9.92 -15.69 -4.61
C TRP A 32 10.49 -14.27 -4.76
N HIS A 33 11.12 -13.99 -5.89
CA HIS A 33 11.71 -12.69 -6.21
C HIS A 33 10.65 -11.59 -6.35
N TYR A 34 9.50 -11.89 -6.96
CA TYR A 34 8.38 -10.96 -7.03
C TYR A 34 7.79 -10.68 -5.64
N LEU A 35 7.47 -11.72 -4.87
CA LEU A 35 6.80 -11.56 -3.58
C LEU A 35 7.68 -10.84 -2.55
N THR A 36 9.01 -11.03 -2.58
CA THR A 36 9.92 -10.29 -1.70
C THR A 36 9.94 -8.79 -2.02
N GLN A 37 9.87 -8.41 -3.31
CA GLN A 37 9.73 -7.01 -3.71
C GLN A 37 8.35 -6.42 -3.36
N LEU A 38 7.27 -7.20 -3.54
CA LEU A 38 5.94 -6.78 -3.11
C LEU A 38 5.88 -6.56 -1.59
N ASN A 39 6.50 -7.46 -0.82
CA ASN A 39 6.62 -7.33 0.63
C ASN A 39 7.40 -6.06 1.03
N GLN A 40 8.49 -5.74 0.32
CA GLN A 40 9.23 -4.49 0.52
C GLN A 40 8.33 -3.27 0.28
N ALA A 41 7.63 -3.22 -0.85
CA ALA A 41 6.75 -2.11 -1.21
C ALA A 41 5.68 -1.88 -0.13
N ARG A 42 5.03 -2.95 0.34
CA ARG A 42 4.01 -2.88 1.40
C ARG A 42 4.57 -2.49 2.76
N ALA A 43 5.74 -3.00 3.14
CA ALA A 43 6.36 -2.61 4.40
C ALA A 43 6.71 -1.12 4.45
N VAL A 44 7.27 -0.58 3.35
CA VAL A 44 7.57 0.84 3.24
C VAL A 44 6.29 1.68 3.16
N ALA A 45 5.26 1.21 2.43
CA ALA A 45 3.95 1.84 2.37
C ALA A 45 3.34 2.00 3.77
N THR A 46 3.26 0.92 4.55
CA THR A 46 2.75 0.96 5.93
C THR A 46 3.47 2.00 6.78
N GLY A 47 4.80 2.07 6.68
CA GLY A 47 5.58 3.08 7.41
C GLY A 47 5.29 4.51 6.97
N ILE A 48 5.34 4.79 5.67
CA ILE A 48 5.12 6.15 5.15
C ILE A 48 3.69 6.61 5.42
N GLU A 49 2.70 5.78 5.17
CA GLU A 49 1.29 6.09 5.45
C GLU A 49 1.06 6.41 6.93
N HIS A 50 1.60 5.58 7.82
CA HIS A 50 1.52 5.80 9.26
C HIS A 50 2.09 7.17 9.62
N TRP A 51 3.35 7.45 9.28
CA TRP A 51 3.99 8.71 9.65
C TRP A 51 3.33 9.93 9.03
N ARG A 52 2.90 9.87 7.76
CA ARG A 52 2.18 10.96 7.10
C ARG A 52 0.82 11.23 7.75
N SER A 53 0.12 10.20 8.22
CA SER A 53 -1.16 10.36 8.93
C SER A 53 -1.01 10.92 10.35
N HIS A 54 0.22 10.97 10.89
CA HIS A 54 0.54 11.51 12.21
C HIS A 54 1.07 12.94 12.18
N TRP A 55 0.95 13.64 11.06
CA TRP A 55 1.16 15.09 11.04
C TRP A 55 0.22 15.78 12.07
N PRO A 56 0.69 16.73 12.89
CA PRO A 56 2.02 17.36 12.87
C PRO A 56 3.07 16.72 13.81
N VAL A 57 2.76 15.60 14.47
CA VAL A 57 3.72 14.91 15.35
C VAL A 57 4.92 14.41 14.55
N CYS A 58 4.68 13.86 13.36
CA CYS A 58 5.73 13.52 12.39
C CYS A 58 5.64 14.45 11.17
N ALA A 59 6.76 15.10 10.85
CA ALA A 59 6.84 16.12 9.81
C ALA A 59 7.58 15.65 8.53
N GLY A 60 8.00 14.39 8.46
CA GLY A 60 8.70 13.89 7.27
C GLY A 60 9.10 12.42 7.36
N THR A 61 9.27 11.81 6.19
CA THR A 61 9.78 10.46 6.03
C THR A 61 10.87 10.45 4.96
N VAL A 62 11.99 9.78 5.23
CA VAL A 62 13.09 9.60 4.28
C VAL A 62 13.29 8.10 4.08
N VAL A 63 13.17 7.64 2.84
CA VAL A 63 13.26 6.21 2.51
C VAL A 63 14.72 5.78 2.45
N TRP A 64 15.04 4.74 3.22
CA TRP A 64 16.22 3.93 2.99
C TRP A 64 15.83 2.74 2.09
N GLN A 65 16.25 2.68 0.81
CA GLN A 65 17.10 3.63 0.08
C GLN A 65 16.55 3.86 -1.34
N LEU A 66 17.02 4.90 -2.03
CA LEU A 66 16.57 5.19 -3.38
C LEU A 66 17.19 4.24 -4.42
N ASN A 67 18.52 4.15 -4.47
CA ASN A 67 19.25 3.47 -5.55
C ASN A 67 20.34 2.53 -5.03
N ASP A 68 20.90 1.73 -5.93
CA ASP A 68 22.09 0.91 -5.71
C ASP A 68 23.30 1.43 -6.49
N CYS A 69 24.52 1.04 -6.07
CA CYS A 69 25.77 1.35 -6.78
C CYS A 69 26.35 0.18 -7.59
N TRP A 70 25.72 -1.01 -7.52
CA TRP A 70 26.13 -2.23 -8.23
C TRP A 70 24.98 -3.27 -8.16
N PRO A 71 25.02 -4.38 -8.91
CA PRO A 71 24.01 -5.44 -8.83
C PRO A 71 24.03 -6.12 -7.46
N VAL A 72 23.02 -5.91 -6.62
CA VAL A 72 23.03 -6.36 -5.21
C VAL A 72 21.60 -6.61 -4.69
N THR A 73 21.46 -7.45 -3.66
CA THR A 73 20.25 -7.51 -2.86
C THR A 73 20.30 -6.41 -1.78
N SER A 74 19.45 -5.39 -1.90
CA SER A 74 19.41 -4.23 -1.02
C SER A 74 17.98 -3.72 -0.76
N TRP A 75 17.88 -2.57 -0.09
CA TRP A 75 16.64 -1.85 0.18
C TRP A 75 16.23 -0.86 -0.93
N ALA A 76 16.94 -0.84 -2.07
CA ALA A 76 16.74 0.19 -3.08
C ALA A 76 15.37 0.10 -3.75
N ALA A 77 14.80 1.24 -4.11
CA ALA A 77 13.65 1.35 -5.01
C ALA A 77 14.05 1.25 -6.50
N ILE A 78 15.30 1.59 -6.83
CA ILE A 78 15.90 1.48 -8.18
C ILE A 78 17.15 0.60 -8.07
N ASP A 79 17.24 -0.45 -8.88
CA ASP A 79 18.39 -1.37 -8.84
C ASP A 79 19.68 -0.78 -9.46
N GLY A 80 20.79 -1.52 -9.36
CA GLY A 80 22.10 -1.06 -9.82
C GLY A 80 22.24 -0.87 -11.34
N ASP A 81 21.30 -1.42 -12.12
CA ASP A 81 21.21 -1.24 -13.57
C ASP A 81 20.19 -0.15 -13.94
N GLY A 82 19.62 0.55 -12.95
CA GLY A 82 18.64 1.61 -13.17
C GLY A 82 17.20 1.13 -13.35
N ARG A 83 16.88 -0.14 -13.04
CA ARG A 83 15.51 -0.65 -13.17
C ARG A 83 14.66 -0.27 -11.96
N GLU A 84 13.47 0.24 -12.24
CA GLU A 84 12.48 0.58 -11.24
C GLU A 84 11.88 -0.70 -10.62
N LYS A 85 11.97 -0.83 -9.29
CA LYS A 85 11.32 -1.92 -8.54
C LYS A 85 9.87 -1.53 -8.21
N PRO A 86 9.00 -2.47 -7.81
CA PRO A 86 7.64 -2.16 -7.37
C PRO A 86 7.55 -1.03 -6.33
N LEU A 87 8.54 -0.94 -5.42
CA LEU A 87 8.63 0.16 -4.46
C LEU A 87 8.70 1.53 -5.14
N TYR A 88 9.47 1.70 -6.22
CA TYR A 88 9.59 2.99 -6.92
C TYR A 88 8.23 3.51 -7.38
N HIS A 89 7.44 2.64 -8.02
CA HIS A 89 6.10 3.00 -8.47
C HIS A 89 5.17 3.33 -7.30
N GLU A 90 5.29 2.58 -6.20
CA GLU A 90 4.48 2.78 -5.00
C GLU A 90 4.81 4.12 -4.30
N LEU A 91 6.07 4.54 -4.31
CA LEU A 91 6.49 5.84 -3.76
C LEU A 91 5.75 7.02 -4.41
N ARG A 92 5.36 6.91 -5.69
CA ARG A 92 4.54 7.95 -6.35
C ARG A 92 3.19 8.15 -5.66
N ARG A 93 2.52 7.07 -5.27
CA ARG A 93 1.27 7.12 -4.50
C ARG A 93 1.54 7.62 -3.07
N LEU A 94 2.56 7.06 -2.43
CA LEU A 94 2.90 7.34 -1.03
C LEU A 94 3.36 8.77 -0.76
N TYR A 95 3.89 9.47 -1.77
CA TYR A 95 4.31 10.87 -1.68
C TYR A 95 3.43 11.83 -2.47
N ALA A 96 2.29 11.38 -2.99
CA ALA A 96 1.30 12.28 -3.58
C ALA A 96 0.82 13.33 -2.56
N ASP A 97 0.51 14.53 -3.04
CA ASP A 97 0.04 15.65 -2.20
C ASP A 97 -1.18 15.28 -1.35
N ARG A 98 -2.05 14.42 -1.89
CA ARG A 98 -3.22 13.85 -1.22
C ARG A 98 -3.09 12.34 -1.14
N LEU A 99 -3.32 11.81 0.05
CA LEU A 99 -3.23 10.39 0.36
C LEU A 99 -4.36 10.02 1.31
N LEU A 100 -5.06 8.93 1.02
CA LEU A 100 -5.88 8.23 2.00
C LEU A 100 -5.07 7.08 2.59
N THR A 101 -5.20 6.85 3.88
CA THR A 101 -4.75 5.61 4.53
C THR A 101 -5.74 5.22 5.63
N VAL A 102 -5.85 3.92 5.90
CA VAL A 102 -6.69 3.38 6.96
C VAL A 102 -5.80 2.97 8.12
N ARG A 103 -6.14 3.42 9.32
CA ARG A 103 -5.42 3.07 10.56
C ARG A 103 -6.39 2.55 11.62
N ALA A 104 -5.86 1.74 12.52
CA ALA A 104 -6.58 1.38 13.73
C ALA A 104 -6.72 2.60 14.66
N GLU A 105 -7.88 2.76 15.27
CA GLU A 105 -8.18 3.82 16.23
C GLU A 105 -9.03 3.25 17.36
N GLY A 106 -8.40 2.99 18.51
CA GLY A 106 -9.01 2.20 19.58
C GLY A 106 -9.34 0.79 19.08
N ASP A 107 -10.59 0.37 19.28
CA ASP A 107 -11.13 -0.92 18.80
C ASP A 107 -11.70 -0.84 17.37
N GLY A 108 -11.62 0.33 16.71
CA GLY A 108 -12.18 0.59 15.40
C GLY A 108 -11.14 0.93 14.33
N LEU A 109 -11.65 1.35 13.17
CA LEU A 109 -10.85 1.86 12.06
C LEU A 109 -11.19 3.32 11.80
N ALA A 110 -10.21 4.07 11.30
CA ALA A 110 -10.40 5.41 10.79
C ALA A 110 -9.63 5.61 9.49
N VAL A 111 -10.20 6.42 8.60
CA VAL A 111 -9.54 6.88 7.39
C VAL A 111 -8.90 8.23 7.67
N ALA A 112 -7.59 8.31 7.48
CA ALA A 112 -6.83 9.54 7.50
C ALA A 112 -6.71 10.10 6.07
N ALA A 113 -7.23 11.31 5.87
CA ALA A 113 -7.10 12.10 4.65
C ALA A 113 -5.93 13.08 4.82
N VAL A 114 -4.74 12.65 4.37
CA VAL A 114 -3.53 13.46 4.42
C VAL A 114 -3.57 14.46 3.26
N ASN A 115 -3.59 15.75 3.58
CA ASN A 115 -3.55 16.84 2.61
C ASN A 115 -2.29 17.70 2.81
N GLN A 116 -1.26 17.46 2.01
CA GLN A 116 -0.02 18.26 2.02
C GLN A 116 -0.06 19.42 1.01
N SER A 117 -1.11 19.50 0.19
CA SER A 117 -1.32 20.64 -0.72
C SER A 117 -1.71 21.91 0.04
N ALA A 118 -1.61 23.07 -0.62
CA ALA A 118 -2.05 24.35 -0.04
C ALA A 118 -3.57 24.52 -0.03
N GLY A 119 -4.28 23.87 -0.96
CA GLY A 119 -5.73 23.99 -1.11
C GLY A 119 -6.49 23.06 -0.15
N GLU A 120 -7.73 23.43 0.16
CA GLU A 120 -8.64 22.57 0.89
C GLU A 120 -8.96 21.30 0.08
N TRP A 121 -9.16 20.20 0.79
CA TRP A 121 -9.69 18.97 0.24
C TRP A 121 -11.02 18.72 0.94
N ARG A 122 -12.11 19.06 0.25
CA ARG A 122 -13.48 18.80 0.68
C ARG A 122 -14.19 17.95 -0.35
N GLY A 123 -15.05 17.05 0.11
CA GLY A 123 -15.83 16.19 -0.77
C GLY A 123 -16.52 15.08 0.00
N THR A 124 -16.86 14.02 -0.73
CA THR A 124 -17.45 12.82 -0.12
C THR A 124 -16.41 11.71 -0.08
N LEU A 125 -16.21 11.14 1.11
CA LEU A 125 -15.52 9.88 1.29
C LEU A 125 -16.52 8.74 1.15
N ARG A 126 -16.33 7.89 0.15
CA ARG A 126 -17.15 6.68 -0.05
C ARG A 126 -16.44 5.50 0.61
N LEU A 127 -17.08 4.93 1.63
CA LEU A 127 -16.60 3.77 2.36
C LEU A 127 -17.39 2.54 1.94
N ARG A 128 -16.69 1.45 1.60
CA ARG A 128 -17.32 0.19 1.18
C ARG A 128 -16.65 -0.98 1.86
N ARG A 129 -17.43 -1.83 2.50
CA ARG A 129 -17.02 -3.17 2.90
C ARG A 129 -17.29 -4.10 1.74
N MET A 130 -16.25 -4.77 1.25
CA MET A 130 -16.32 -5.60 0.05
C MET A 130 -15.87 -7.03 0.36
N SER A 131 -16.51 -8.00 -0.28
CA SER A 131 -15.98 -9.36 -0.42
C SER A 131 -14.83 -9.37 -1.44
N VAL A 132 -13.85 -10.26 -1.28
CA VAL A 132 -12.74 -10.45 -2.23
C VAL A 132 -13.19 -10.89 -3.62
N ASP A 133 -14.41 -11.38 -3.77
CA ASP A 133 -15.05 -11.68 -5.06
C ASP A 133 -15.60 -10.44 -5.79
N GLY A 134 -15.57 -9.26 -5.14
CA GLY A 134 -16.04 -7.99 -5.70
C GLY A 134 -17.44 -7.55 -5.24
N THR A 135 -18.14 -8.36 -4.46
CA THR A 135 -19.47 -8.01 -3.92
C THR A 135 -19.37 -6.90 -2.89
N VAL A 136 -20.20 -5.85 -3.02
CA VAL A 136 -20.35 -4.81 -1.99
C VAL A 136 -21.28 -5.32 -0.88
N ILE A 137 -20.74 -5.49 0.32
CA ILE A 137 -21.46 -5.99 1.51
C ILE A 137 -22.16 -4.83 2.22
N GLY A 138 -21.51 -3.68 2.29
CA GLY A 138 -22.05 -2.47 2.92
C GLY A 138 -21.36 -1.23 2.38
N GLU A 139 -22.07 -0.11 2.42
CA GLU A 139 -21.58 1.17 1.92
C GLU A 139 -22.11 2.34 2.75
N ALA A 140 -21.27 3.35 2.96
CA ALA A 140 -21.67 4.63 3.53
C ALA A 140 -20.88 5.78 2.90
N GLY A 141 -21.50 6.96 2.85
CA GLY A 141 -20.82 8.21 2.55
C GLY A 141 -20.49 8.95 3.84
N ALA A 142 -19.33 9.61 3.87
CA ALA A 142 -18.94 10.52 4.93
C ALA A 142 -18.41 11.84 4.34
N VAL A 143 -18.48 12.90 5.12
CA VAL A 143 -17.87 14.18 4.74
C VAL A 143 -16.36 14.04 4.85
N LEU A 144 -15.66 14.31 3.75
CA LEU A 144 -14.22 14.51 3.77
C LEU A 144 -13.97 16.01 3.90
N ASP A 145 -13.24 16.40 4.96
CA ASP A 145 -12.74 17.76 5.12
C ASP A 145 -11.31 17.73 5.69
N ALA A 146 -10.36 18.19 4.87
CA ALA A 146 -8.97 18.38 5.25
C ALA A 146 -8.48 19.69 4.65
N SER A 147 -8.27 20.70 5.51
CA SER A 147 -7.61 21.96 5.13
C SER A 147 -6.23 21.73 4.51
N GLY A 148 -5.70 22.77 3.87
CA GLY A 148 -4.32 22.70 3.36
C GLY A 148 -3.32 22.42 4.49
N ARG A 149 -2.38 21.50 4.24
CA ARG A 149 -1.34 21.07 5.20
C ARG A 149 -1.88 20.50 6.51
N THR A 150 -2.97 19.74 6.45
CA THR A 150 -3.53 19.05 7.62
C THR A 150 -3.85 17.58 7.30
N VAL A 151 -4.31 16.85 8.32
CA VAL A 151 -4.86 15.51 8.20
C VAL A 151 -6.30 15.55 8.69
N GLY A 152 -7.25 15.29 7.81
CA GLY A 152 -8.63 15.01 8.20
C GLY A 152 -8.76 13.57 8.66
N VAL A 153 -9.61 13.30 9.65
CA VAL A 153 -9.85 11.93 10.14
C VAL A 153 -11.34 11.66 10.11
N VAL A 154 -11.71 10.54 9.48
CA VAL A 154 -13.08 10.08 9.38
C VAL A 154 -13.16 8.68 9.98
N GLY A 155 -13.94 8.52 11.04
CA GLY A 155 -14.19 7.21 11.64
C GLY A 155 -14.92 6.29 10.67
N VAL A 156 -14.52 5.02 10.62
CA VAL A 156 -15.22 4.00 9.83
C VAL A 156 -16.39 3.46 10.66
N PRO A 157 -17.63 3.48 10.14
CA PRO A 157 -18.77 2.87 10.80
C PRO A 157 -18.52 1.39 11.10
N ALA A 158 -18.97 0.90 12.27
CA ALA A 158 -18.69 -0.45 12.74
C ALA A 158 -19.18 -1.54 11.77
N GLU A 159 -20.30 -1.30 11.09
CA GLU A 159 -20.88 -2.17 10.07
C GLU A 159 -19.99 -2.33 8.82
N LEU A 160 -19.09 -1.37 8.57
CA LEU A 160 -18.16 -1.38 7.44
C LEU A 160 -16.79 -1.98 7.78
N VAL A 161 -16.55 -2.35 9.04
CA VAL A 161 -15.32 -3.07 9.42
C VAL A 161 -15.39 -4.49 8.84
N PRO A 162 -14.36 -4.96 8.10
CA PRO A 162 -14.32 -6.32 7.58
C PRO A 162 -14.43 -7.37 8.68
N ALA A 163 -15.32 -8.34 8.53
CA ALA A 163 -15.56 -9.38 9.54
C ALA A 163 -14.56 -10.54 9.49
N GLY A 164 -13.77 -10.66 8.42
CA GLY A 164 -12.77 -11.72 8.28
C GLY A 164 -11.96 -11.64 6.98
N PRO A 165 -11.06 -12.62 6.75
CA PRO A 165 -10.09 -12.58 5.65
C PRO A 165 -10.69 -12.52 4.24
N GLY A 166 -11.94 -12.94 4.07
CA GLY A 166 -12.66 -12.86 2.79
C GLY A 166 -13.20 -11.47 2.45
N GLU A 167 -12.93 -10.47 3.29
CA GLU A 167 -13.48 -9.13 3.14
C GLU A 167 -12.40 -8.05 3.33
N PHE A 168 -12.66 -6.87 2.80
CA PHE A 168 -11.77 -5.71 2.91
C PHE A 168 -12.56 -4.41 2.86
N LEU A 169 -11.98 -3.35 3.42
CA LEU A 169 -12.52 -2.00 3.35
C LEU A 169 -11.90 -1.25 2.18
N VAL A 170 -12.73 -0.52 1.44
CA VAL A 170 -12.33 0.44 0.42
C VAL A 170 -12.78 1.82 0.86
N ALA A 171 -11.86 2.77 0.81
CA ALA A 171 -12.13 4.19 1.01
C ALA A 171 -11.76 4.94 -0.27
N ASP A 172 -12.74 5.56 -0.93
CA ASP A 172 -12.57 6.35 -2.15
C ASP A 172 -12.88 7.82 -1.88
N ALA A 173 -12.06 8.70 -2.44
CA ALA A 173 -12.32 10.13 -2.53
C ALA A 173 -12.20 10.63 -3.97
N ASP A 174 -12.72 11.82 -4.22
CA ASP A 174 -12.67 12.47 -5.52
C ASP A 174 -11.25 12.56 -6.08
N GLY A 175 -11.12 12.50 -7.41
CA GLY A 175 -9.82 12.50 -8.09
C GLY A 175 -9.12 11.14 -8.10
N GLY A 176 -9.81 10.06 -7.73
CA GLY A 176 -9.29 8.69 -7.82
C GLY A 176 -8.36 8.29 -6.67
N VAL A 177 -8.37 9.04 -5.56
CA VAL A 177 -7.58 8.70 -4.37
C VAL A 177 -8.28 7.58 -3.63
N ARG A 178 -7.58 6.47 -3.40
CA ARG A 178 -8.12 5.27 -2.76
C ARG A 178 -7.19 4.75 -1.67
N ALA A 179 -7.77 4.26 -0.58
CA ALA A 179 -7.12 3.37 0.38
C ALA A 179 -7.86 2.04 0.48
N LEU A 180 -7.10 0.99 0.79
CA LEU A 180 -7.61 -0.35 1.04
C LEU A 180 -7.14 -0.81 2.43
N HIS A 181 -7.99 -1.55 3.12
CA HIS A 181 -7.62 -2.23 4.36
C HIS A 181 -8.09 -3.67 4.35
N PHE A 182 -7.13 -4.58 4.49
CA PHE A 182 -7.38 -6.01 4.64
C PHE A 182 -7.14 -6.40 6.10
N PRO A 183 -8.04 -7.20 6.71
CA PRO A 183 -7.95 -7.55 8.13
C PRO A 183 -6.96 -8.70 8.41
N ALA A 184 -6.36 -9.28 7.36
CA ALA A 184 -5.50 -10.45 7.46
C ALA A 184 -4.31 -10.38 6.48
N PRO A 185 -3.22 -11.12 6.73
CA PRO A 185 -2.13 -11.28 5.77
C PRO A 185 -2.56 -12.01 4.49
N ASP A 186 -1.89 -11.75 3.36
CA ASP A 186 -2.28 -12.28 2.04
C ASP A 186 -2.41 -13.80 1.96
N ARG A 187 -1.59 -14.54 2.69
CA ARG A 187 -1.65 -16.01 2.74
C ARG A 187 -2.97 -16.54 3.32
N GLU A 188 -3.72 -15.71 4.04
CA GLU A 188 -5.00 -16.05 4.69
C GLU A 188 -6.19 -15.52 3.88
N ILE A 189 -5.97 -14.63 2.93
CA ILE A 189 -7.02 -14.05 2.10
C ILE A 189 -7.38 -15.04 0.97
N PRO A 190 -8.66 -15.44 0.84
CA PRO A 190 -9.11 -16.37 -0.18
C PRO A 190 -9.31 -15.67 -1.52
N TYR A 191 -8.22 -15.12 -2.09
CA TYR A 191 -8.28 -14.39 -3.35
C TYR A 191 -8.89 -15.27 -4.46
N PRO A 192 -9.90 -14.79 -5.19
CA PRO A 192 -10.38 -15.49 -6.37
C PRO A 192 -9.26 -15.52 -7.43
N ARG A 193 -9.29 -16.51 -8.31
CA ARG A 193 -8.41 -16.49 -9.49
C ARG A 193 -8.88 -15.36 -10.40
N PRO A 194 -8.08 -14.30 -10.61
CA PRO A 194 -8.52 -13.20 -11.45
C PRO A 194 -8.47 -13.60 -12.94
N GLU A 195 -9.42 -13.07 -13.70
CA GLU A 195 -9.42 -13.10 -15.16
C GLU A 195 -9.10 -11.69 -15.67
N PHE A 196 -8.14 -11.59 -16.58
CA PHE A 196 -7.69 -10.30 -17.12
C PHE A 196 -7.91 -10.27 -18.62
N GLU A 197 -8.53 -9.20 -19.10
CA GLU A 197 -8.54 -8.83 -20.52
C GLU A 197 -7.52 -7.70 -20.72
N VAL A 198 -6.54 -7.90 -21.61
CA VAL A 198 -5.48 -6.93 -21.87
C VAL A 198 -5.48 -6.59 -23.36
N ALA A 199 -5.70 -5.32 -23.68
CA ALA A 199 -5.61 -4.79 -25.03
C ALA A 199 -4.44 -3.81 -25.14
N LEU A 200 -3.65 -3.94 -26.21
CA LEU A 200 -2.59 -2.98 -26.54
C LEU A 200 -3.14 -1.93 -27.49
N VAL A 201 -3.13 -0.67 -27.06
CA VAL A 201 -3.49 0.48 -27.91
C VAL A 201 -2.19 1.16 -28.33
N PRO A 202 -1.82 1.16 -29.62
CA PRO A 202 -0.66 1.91 -30.09
C PRO A 202 -0.86 3.39 -29.77
N GLU A 203 0.10 4.02 -29.08
CA GLU A 203 0.14 5.49 -29.03
C GLU A 203 0.38 6.00 -30.46
N GLY A 204 -0.54 6.82 -30.96
CA GLY A 204 -0.35 7.50 -32.25
C GLY A 204 0.99 8.22 -32.24
N SER A 205 1.77 8.07 -33.31
CA SER A 205 3.05 8.73 -33.51
C SER A 205 2.92 10.23 -33.19
N ARG A 206 3.58 10.69 -32.12
CA ARG A 206 3.76 12.12 -31.86
C ARG A 206 4.64 12.77 -32.92
#